data_AF-D0GNJ4-F1
#
_entry.id   AF-D0GNJ4-F1
#
_cell.length_a   1.000
_cell.length_b   1.000
_cell.length_c   1.000
_cell.angle_alpha   90.00
_cell.angle_beta   90.00
_cell.angle_gamma   90.00
#
_symmetry.space_group_name_H-M   'P 1'
#
loop_
_entity.id
_entity.type
_entity.pdbx_description
1 polymer ?
#
loop_
_entity_poly.entity_id
_entity_poly.type
_entity_poly.pdbx_seq_one_letter_code
_entity_poly.pdbx_strand_id
1 'polypeptide(L)'
;MKQILKNIDKNSLIGIYRFKENDFIVGNIIKLSDDYLFLNSCDIFGKYNGIKIVDVNIIDRLIIKSDYIDNLNELRKNENKENKKIELYKIKSVEDFYKKIIDDKMLLSIELEDESIETGYMKKKTEDKFYFDFINEDMKVISAEIIKESYIKRIKLLEKIEDITKTDKENNIKKIVMNTGEICFGNIVQTIGEYLIFREKDEFRENRQISIIKTDKIEEITELISFDNMKKTEIGNLFKNIDFFEILKASMENKLVISIDNEDYEETKVGIIIEMKKDTLKLKRFDKYRQFSEISIIPYSEIQLLYVYNYEVFE
;
A
#
# COMPACT_ATOMS: atom_id res chain seq x y z
N MET A 1 13.98 23.83 -8.88
CA MET A 1 13.33 22.53 -9.19
C MET A 1 12.87 22.41 -10.65
N LYS A 2 11.92 23.22 -11.14
CA LYS A 2 11.32 23.13 -12.49
C LYS A 2 12.32 22.91 -13.64
N GLN A 3 13.41 23.68 -13.69
CA GLN A 3 14.43 23.54 -14.74
C GLN A 3 15.15 22.18 -14.72
N ILE A 4 15.36 21.60 -13.53
CA ILE A 4 15.99 20.28 -13.38
C ILE A 4 15.03 19.20 -13.89
N LEU A 5 13.75 19.25 -13.48
CA LEU A 5 12.71 18.30 -13.91
C LEU A 5 12.50 18.29 -15.43
N LYS A 6 12.65 19.44 -16.11
CA LYS A 6 12.55 19.52 -17.58
C LYS A 6 13.61 18.70 -18.33
N ASN A 7 14.76 18.46 -17.69
CA ASN A 7 15.90 17.78 -18.31
C ASN A 7 15.95 16.28 -18.00
N ILE A 8 15.03 15.77 -17.19
CA ILE A 8 14.95 14.35 -16.85
C ILE A 8 14.20 13.59 -17.95
N ASP A 9 14.72 12.42 -18.32
CA ASP A 9 14.03 11.53 -19.25
C ASP A 9 12.70 11.07 -18.65
N LYS A 10 11.61 11.25 -19.40
CA LYS A 10 10.25 10.89 -18.99
C LYS A 10 10.08 9.40 -18.68
N ASN A 11 10.94 8.54 -19.25
CA ASN A 11 10.91 7.10 -19.01
C ASN A 11 11.67 6.69 -17.74
N SER A 12 12.41 7.61 -17.11
CA SER A 12 13.16 7.33 -15.89
C SER A 12 12.27 7.45 -14.66
N LEU A 13 12.36 6.45 -13.78
CA LEU A 13 11.75 6.53 -12.45
C LEU A 13 12.52 7.57 -11.65
N ILE A 14 11.78 8.49 -11.04
CA ILE A 14 12.32 9.43 -10.07
C ILE A 14 11.65 9.25 -8.73
N GLY A 15 12.40 9.56 -7.69
CA GLY A 15 11.91 9.64 -6.31
C GLY A 15 11.74 11.10 -5.88
N ILE A 16 10.70 11.38 -5.11
CA ILE A 16 10.42 12.70 -4.55
C ILE A 16 10.18 12.57 -3.06
N TYR A 17 10.84 13.43 -2.29
CA TYR A 17 10.50 13.69 -0.89
C TYR A 17 9.89 15.08 -0.74
N ARG A 18 8.92 15.19 0.17
CA ARG A 18 8.28 16.43 0.60
C ARG A 18 8.08 16.43 2.12
N PHE A 19 7.77 17.60 2.68
CA PHE A 19 7.33 17.82 4.07
C PHE A 19 8.25 17.29 5.17
N LYS A 20 9.56 17.27 4.94
CA LYS A 20 10.60 16.90 5.94
C LYS A 20 10.48 15.52 6.62
N GLU A 21 9.36 14.78 6.51
CA GLU A 21 9.14 13.43 7.07
C GLU A 21 8.39 12.51 6.08
N ASN A 22 8.98 11.33 5.83
CA ASN A 22 8.44 10.06 5.29
C ASN A 22 7.51 10.00 4.06
N ASP A 23 7.24 11.10 3.37
CA ASP A 23 6.44 11.08 2.15
C ASP A 23 7.29 10.87 0.89
N PHE A 24 7.67 9.62 0.68
CA PHE A 24 8.42 9.21 -0.50
C PHE A 24 7.50 8.78 -1.65
N ILE A 25 7.59 9.50 -2.77
CA ILE A 25 6.84 9.23 -4.00
C ILE A 25 7.79 8.74 -5.07
N VAL A 26 7.46 7.64 -5.75
CA VAL A 26 8.23 7.15 -6.91
C VAL A 26 7.32 7.02 -8.13
N GLY A 27 7.82 7.47 -9.28
CA GLY A 27 7.09 7.36 -10.53
C GLY A 27 7.83 7.95 -11.73
N ASN A 28 7.30 7.70 -12.92
CA ASN A 28 7.82 8.26 -14.17
C ASN A 28 7.11 9.59 -14.47
N ILE A 29 7.84 10.56 -15.03
CA ILE A 29 7.27 11.86 -15.36
C ILE A 29 6.33 11.74 -16.56
N ILE A 30 5.05 11.99 -16.33
CA ILE A 30 4.06 12.07 -17.40
C ILE A 30 4.07 13.46 -18.04
N LYS A 31 3.95 14.49 -17.19
CA LYS A 31 3.90 15.90 -17.61
C LYS A 31 4.47 16.79 -16.51
N LEU A 32 5.01 17.92 -16.92
CA LEU A 32 5.36 19.04 -16.04
C LEU A 32 4.62 20.27 -16.58
N SER A 33 3.74 20.86 -15.77
CA SER A 33 3.16 22.18 -16.02
C SER A 33 3.97 23.25 -15.31
N ASP A 34 3.48 24.50 -15.33
CA ASP A 34 4.10 25.55 -14.56
C ASP A 34 4.03 25.22 -13.06
N ASP A 35 2.89 24.79 -12.54
CA ASP A 35 2.72 24.60 -11.09
C ASP A 35 2.86 23.15 -10.63
N TYR A 36 2.61 22.18 -11.51
CA TYR A 36 2.46 20.78 -11.11
C TYR A 36 3.37 19.81 -11.88
N LEU A 37 3.86 18.80 -11.15
CA LEU A 37 4.51 17.62 -11.70
C LEU A 37 3.53 16.44 -11.64
N PHE A 38 3.30 15.83 -12.80
CA PHE A 38 2.41 14.67 -12.96
C PHE A 38 3.26 13.41 -13.09
N LEU A 39 3.06 12.46 -12.19
CA LEU A 39 3.80 11.20 -12.12
C LEU A 39 2.88 10.01 -12.32
N ASN A 40 3.35 9.04 -13.11
CA ASN A 40 2.78 7.70 -13.13
C ASN A 40 3.37 6.97 -11.93
N SER A 41 2.62 6.93 -10.83
CA SER A 41 3.06 6.46 -9.52
C SER A 41 3.25 4.95 -9.54
N CYS A 42 4.34 4.47 -8.94
CA CYS A 42 4.57 3.05 -8.72
C CYS A 42 4.58 2.69 -7.23
N ASP A 43 4.11 1.49 -6.92
CA ASP A 43 4.20 0.92 -5.57
C ASP A 43 5.60 0.35 -5.27
N ILE A 44 5.77 -0.18 -4.06
CA ILE A 44 7.01 -0.82 -3.60
C ILE A 44 7.39 -2.08 -4.40
N PHE A 45 6.49 -2.58 -5.25
CA PHE A 45 6.73 -3.72 -6.14
C PHE A 45 6.99 -3.26 -7.59
N GLY A 46 7.05 -1.95 -7.83
CA GLY A 46 7.26 -1.34 -9.14
C GLY A 46 6.01 -1.29 -10.01
N LYS A 47 4.84 -1.74 -9.52
CA LYS A 47 3.60 -1.71 -10.30
C LYS A 47 3.00 -0.34 -10.29
N TYR A 48 2.45 0.09 -11.43
CA TYR A 48 1.73 1.35 -11.50
C TYR A 48 0.40 1.28 -10.76
N ASN A 49 0.19 2.21 -9.84
CA ASN A 49 -0.97 2.24 -8.95
C ASN A 49 -1.87 3.49 -9.12
N GLY A 50 -1.44 4.44 -9.94
CA GLY A 50 -2.27 5.58 -10.35
C GLY A 50 -1.44 6.80 -10.75
N ILE A 51 -2.05 7.99 -10.70
CA ILE A 51 -1.40 9.26 -11.06
C ILE A 51 -1.25 10.13 -9.82
N LYS A 52 -0.02 10.55 -9.52
CA LYS A 52 0.25 11.56 -8.48
C LYS A 52 0.56 12.91 -9.12
N ILE A 53 -0.03 13.96 -8.60
CA ILE A 53 0.13 15.35 -9.06
C ILE A 53 0.64 16.15 -7.89
N VAL A 54 1.87 16.65 -8.01
CA VAL A 54 2.63 17.30 -6.94
C VAL A 54 2.83 18.76 -7.29
N ASP A 55 2.51 19.69 -6.39
CA ASP A 55 2.95 21.09 -6.51
C ASP A 55 4.49 21.11 -6.52
N VAL A 56 5.07 21.70 -7.55
CA VAL A 56 6.52 21.72 -7.73
C VAL A 56 7.24 22.50 -6.62
N ASN A 57 6.54 23.43 -5.97
CA ASN A 57 7.10 24.27 -4.90
C ASN A 57 7.31 23.50 -3.58
N ILE A 58 6.60 22.39 -3.37
CA ILE A 58 6.71 21.57 -2.14
C ILE A 58 7.76 20.44 -2.25
N ILE A 59 8.46 20.33 -3.38
CA ILE A 59 9.47 19.28 -3.61
C ILE A 59 10.76 19.67 -2.88
N ASP A 60 11.02 19.01 -1.74
CA ASP A 60 12.23 19.22 -0.93
C ASP A 60 13.45 18.50 -1.53
N ARG A 61 13.26 17.25 -1.97
CA ARG A 61 14.35 16.44 -2.55
C ARG A 61 13.88 15.68 -3.78
N LEU A 62 14.77 15.61 -4.77
CA LEU A 62 14.60 14.85 -6.00
C LEU A 62 15.69 13.77 -6.07
N ILE A 63 15.26 12.52 -6.19
CA ILE A 63 16.14 11.36 -6.35
C ILE A 63 16.09 10.94 -7.81
N ILE A 64 17.20 11.17 -8.51
CA ILE A 64 17.35 10.80 -9.92
C ILE A 64 17.85 9.36 -10.06
N LYS A 65 18.62 8.87 -9.07
CA LYS A 65 19.14 7.52 -9.01
C LYS A 65 19.32 7.07 -7.57
N SER A 66 18.97 5.82 -7.28
CA SER A 66 19.25 5.11 -6.03
C SER A 66 19.17 3.61 -6.29
N ASP A 67 19.79 2.81 -5.42
CA ASP A 67 19.70 1.35 -5.49
C ASP A 67 18.23 0.89 -5.39
N TYR A 68 17.41 1.56 -4.58
CA TYR A 68 15.97 1.34 -4.50
C TYR A 68 15.25 1.56 -5.86
N ILE A 69 15.50 2.68 -6.54
CA ILE A 69 14.90 2.97 -7.87
C ILE A 69 15.39 1.95 -8.92
N ASP A 70 16.67 1.58 -8.88
CA ASP A 70 17.23 0.57 -9.77
C ASP A 70 16.57 -0.81 -9.53
N ASN A 71 16.36 -1.20 -8.27
CA ASN A 71 15.63 -2.41 -7.88
C ASN A 71 14.17 -2.40 -8.36
N LEU A 72 13.44 -1.29 -8.22
CA LEU A 72 12.08 -1.16 -8.75
C LEU A 72 12.03 -1.31 -10.27
N ASN A 73 13.01 -0.74 -10.99
CA ASN A 73 13.11 -0.92 -12.44
C ASN A 73 13.37 -2.38 -12.81
N GLU A 74 14.19 -3.10 -12.05
CA GLU A 74 14.41 -4.53 -12.25
C GLU A 74 13.17 -5.37 -11.94
N LEU A 75 12.41 -5.05 -10.88
CA LEU A 75 11.13 -5.71 -10.59
C LEU A 75 10.14 -5.55 -11.76
N ARG A 76 10.04 -4.33 -12.32
CA ARG A 76 9.18 -4.03 -13.49
C ARG A 76 9.57 -4.81 -14.74
N LYS A 77 10.88 -4.93 -15.03
CA LYS A 77 11.36 -5.75 -16.16
C LYS A 77 11.13 -7.24 -15.95
N ASN A 78 11.07 -7.67 -14.70
CA ASN A 78 10.91 -9.06 -14.29
C ASN A 78 9.47 -9.40 -13.87
N GLU A 79 8.44 -8.68 -14.33
CA GLU A 79 7.02 -8.96 -14.02
C GLU A 79 6.59 -10.42 -14.34
N ASN A 80 7.40 -11.15 -15.12
CA ASN A 80 7.23 -12.56 -15.45
C ASN A 80 8.10 -13.56 -14.64
N LYS A 81 8.83 -13.15 -13.59
CA LYS A 81 9.44 -14.12 -12.68
C LYS A 81 8.33 -14.87 -11.95
N GLU A 82 8.34 -16.19 -12.06
CA GLU A 82 7.44 -17.07 -11.32
C GLU A 82 7.52 -16.72 -9.83
N ASN A 83 6.42 -16.17 -9.31
CA ASN A 83 6.29 -15.89 -7.89
C ASN A 83 6.21 -17.21 -7.13
N LYS A 84 6.77 -17.27 -5.92
CA LYS A 84 6.68 -18.49 -5.11
C LYS A 84 5.21 -18.72 -4.74
N LYS A 85 4.70 -19.89 -5.12
CA LYS A 85 3.31 -20.27 -4.86
C LYS A 85 3.21 -20.89 -3.47
N ILE A 86 2.41 -20.28 -2.61
CA ILE A 86 2.09 -20.85 -1.30
C ILE A 86 0.68 -21.40 -1.38
N GLU A 87 0.60 -22.72 -1.42
CA GLU A 87 -0.67 -23.43 -1.33
C GLU A 87 -1.10 -23.52 0.14
N LEU A 88 -1.61 -22.41 0.68
CA LEU A 88 -1.99 -22.28 2.11
C LEU A 88 -2.91 -23.41 2.58
N TYR A 89 -3.80 -23.89 1.72
CA TYR A 89 -4.70 -25.04 1.99
C TYR A 89 -3.98 -26.37 2.25
N LYS A 90 -2.73 -26.53 1.79
CA LYS A 90 -1.92 -27.74 2.06
C LYS A 90 -1.25 -27.67 3.43
N ILE A 91 -1.24 -26.50 4.06
CA ILE A 91 -0.61 -26.27 5.34
C ILE A 91 -1.60 -26.65 6.44
N LYS A 92 -1.34 -27.80 7.09
CA LYS A 92 -2.24 -28.40 8.08
C LYS A 92 -1.84 -28.10 9.52
N SER A 93 -0.62 -27.60 9.73
CA SER A 93 -0.05 -27.30 11.03
C SER A 93 0.77 -26.00 10.99
N VAL A 94 0.99 -25.42 12.16
CA VAL A 94 1.82 -24.21 12.32
C VAL A 94 3.28 -24.53 11.96
N GLU A 95 3.72 -25.73 12.29
CA GLU A 95 5.06 -26.24 11.98
C GLU A 95 5.27 -26.33 10.47
N ASP A 96 4.29 -26.88 9.73
CA ASP A 96 4.34 -26.93 8.27
C ASP A 96 4.39 -25.53 7.66
N PHE A 97 3.68 -24.57 8.25
CA PHE A 97 3.64 -23.19 7.80
C PHE A 97 5.02 -22.52 7.92
N TYR A 98 5.62 -22.56 9.10
CA TYR A 98 6.95 -21.97 9.32
C TYR A 98 8.03 -22.70 8.55
N LYS A 99 7.95 -24.03 8.45
CA LYS A 99 8.85 -24.80 7.61
C LYS A 99 8.79 -24.31 6.17
N LYS A 100 7.60 -24.09 5.62
CA LYS A 100 7.43 -23.58 4.27
C LYS A 100 8.04 -22.18 4.10
N ILE A 101 7.83 -21.27 5.05
CA ILE A 101 8.44 -19.94 5.06
C ILE A 101 9.97 -20.00 5.04
N ILE A 102 10.55 -20.88 5.87
CA ILE A 102 12.00 -21.05 6.02
C ILE A 102 12.61 -21.71 4.77
N ASP A 103 12.04 -22.83 4.33
CA ASP A 103 12.55 -23.62 3.19
C ASP A 103 12.56 -22.79 1.91
N ASP A 104 11.50 -22.02 1.68
CA ASP A 104 11.38 -21.14 0.51
C ASP A 104 12.13 -19.83 0.68
N LYS A 105 12.66 -19.51 1.87
CA LYS A 105 13.27 -18.20 2.20
C LYS A 105 12.35 -17.05 1.81
N MET A 106 11.14 -17.06 2.33
CA MET A 106 10.15 -16.03 2.01
C MET A 106 10.52 -14.70 2.65
N LEU A 107 10.35 -13.62 1.90
CA LEU A 107 10.54 -12.28 2.42
C LEU A 107 9.38 -11.89 3.37
N LEU A 108 9.72 -11.43 4.57
CA LEU A 108 8.78 -11.08 5.61
C LEU A 108 8.95 -9.62 6.04
N SER A 109 7.84 -9.00 6.42
CA SER A 109 7.81 -7.82 7.29
C SER A 109 7.37 -8.25 8.68
N ILE A 110 8.14 -7.86 9.69
CA ILE A 110 7.98 -8.26 11.08
C ILE A 110 7.65 -6.99 11.85
N GLU A 111 6.42 -6.91 12.36
CA GLU A 111 6.00 -5.82 13.23
C GLU A 111 6.21 -6.26 14.68
N LEU A 112 6.91 -5.44 15.45
CA LEU A 112 7.24 -5.69 16.85
C LEU A 112 6.32 -4.90 17.78
N GLU A 113 6.30 -5.25 19.07
CA GLU A 113 5.46 -4.59 20.08
C GLU A 113 5.86 -3.12 20.33
N ASP A 114 7.09 -2.72 20.02
CA ASP A 114 7.56 -1.33 20.07
C ASP A 114 7.26 -0.53 18.79
N GLU A 115 6.39 -1.06 17.92
CA GLU A 115 5.98 -0.48 16.64
C GLU A 115 7.09 -0.43 15.57
N SER A 116 8.29 -0.94 15.88
CA SER A 116 9.32 -1.11 14.86
C SER A 116 8.90 -2.15 13.83
N ILE A 117 9.28 -1.90 12.58
CA ILE A 117 9.00 -2.78 11.45
C ILE A 117 10.32 -3.14 10.80
N GLU A 118 10.64 -4.42 10.82
CA GLU A 118 11.85 -4.96 10.20
C GLU A 118 11.50 -5.82 9.00
N THR A 119 12.38 -5.85 8.02
CA THR A 119 12.23 -6.70 6.83
C THR A 119 13.33 -7.75 6.82
N GLY A 120 12.98 -9.01 6.57
CA GLY A 120 13.95 -10.09 6.65
C GLY A 120 13.44 -11.48 6.30
N TYR A 121 14.27 -12.46 6.60
CA TYR A 121 14.01 -13.89 6.37
C TYR A 121 13.99 -14.66 7.68
N MET A 122 12.98 -15.52 7.86
CA MET A 122 12.98 -16.45 8.99
C MET A 122 13.97 -17.60 8.74
N LYS A 123 14.84 -17.84 9.72
CA LYS A 123 15.84 -18.93 9.67
C LYS A 123 15.38 -20.16 10.43
N LYS A 124 14.70 -19.94 11.55
CA LYS A 124 14.25 -21.00 12.46
C LYS A 124 13.16 -20.46 13.37
N LYS A 125 12.26 -21.33 13.80
CA LYS A 125 11.43 -21.16 15.00
C LYS A 125 11.80 -22.24 16.03
N THR A 126 11.93 -21.85 17.28
CA THR A 126 11.88 -22.75 18.45
C THR A 126 10.62 -22.45 19.25
N GLU A 127 10.40 -23.15 20.38
CA GLU A 127 9.19 -23.06 21.20
C GLU A 127 8.65 -21.62 21.33
N ASP A 128 9.42 -20.71 21.91
CA ASP A 128 9.02 -19.32 22.19
C ASP A 128 9.85 -18.25 21.45
N LYS A 129 10.65 -18.64 20.45
CA LYS A 129 11.60 -17.73 19.78
C LYS A 129 11.64 -17.91 18.27
N PHE A 130 11.76 -16.79 17.58
CA PHE A 130 12.02 -16.69 16.16
C PHE A 130 13.44 -16.21 15.92
N TYR A 131 14.04 -16.72 14.84
CA TYR A 131 15.38 -16.36 14.41
C TYR A 131 15.26 -15.74 13.03
N PHE A 132 15.67 -14.49 12.89
CA PHE A 132 15.58 -13.72 11.66
C PHE A 132 16.95 -13.27 11.18
N ASP A 133 17.13 -13.24 9.86
CA ASP A 133 18.17 -12.44 9.21
C ASP A 133 17.47 -11.18 8.64
N PHE A 134 17.67 -10.01 9.25
CA PHE A 134 17.12 -8.75 8.75
C PHE A 134 18.01 -8.16 7.67
N ILE A 135 17.37 -7.51 6.70
CA ILE A 135 17.99 -7.01 5.49
C ILE A 135 17.81 -5.52 5.34
N ASN A 136 18.71 -4.88 4.59
CA ASN A 136 18.51 -3.52 4.09
C ASN A 136 17.80 -3.51 2.73
N GLU A 137 17.63 -2.31 2.16
CA GLU A 137 17.03 -2.08 0.84
C GLU A 137 17.76 -2.78 -0.32
N ASP A 138 19.05 -3.13 -0.15
CA ASP A 138 19.85 -3.89 -1.11
C ASP A 138 19.65 -5.41 -0.99
N MET A 139 18.73 -5.87 -0.15
CA MET A 139 18.54 -7.28 0.19
C MET A 139 19.76 -7.93 0.87
N LYS A 140 20.68 -7.12 1.43
CA LYS A 140 21.84 -7.61 2.17
C LYS A 140 21.47 -7.76 3.63
N VAL A 141 21.83 -8.90 4.21
CA VAL A 141 21.67 -9.14 5.65
C VAL A 141 22.52 -8.14 6.42
N ILE A 142 21.87 -7.37 7.30
CA ILE A 142 22.50 -6.36 8.16
C ILE A 142 22.55 -6.80 9.63
N SER A 143 21.61 -7.65 10.05
CA SER A 143 21.60 -8.23 11.39
C SER A 143 21.00 -9.63 11.38
N ALA A 144 21.39 -10.44 12.36
CA ALA A 144 20.82 -11.74 12.65
C ALA A 144 20.34 -11.73 14.10
N GLU A 145 19.04 -11.92 14.31
CA GLU A 145 18.39 -11.61 15.58
C GLU A 145 17.51 -12.75 16.08
N ILE A 146 17.41 -12.85 17.41
CA ILE A 146 16.59 -13.83 18.11
C ILE A 146 15.50 -13.06 18.86
N ILE A 147 14.27 -13.22 18.43
CA ILE A 147 13.13 -12.46 18.94
C ILE A 147 12.20 -13.40 19.70
N LYS A 148 11.79 -13.01 20.91
CA LYS A 148 10.75 -13.72 21.65
C LYS A 148 9.43 -13.60 20.90
N GLU A 149 8.72 -14.71 20.77
CA GLU A 149 7.42 -14.76 20.12
C GLU A 149 6.42 -13.75 20.71
N SER A 150 6.43 -13.57 22.03
CA SER A 150 5.58 -12.58 22.70
C SER A 150 5.81 -11.15 22.22
N TYR A 151 7.02 -10.84 21.74
CA TYR A 151 7.42 -9.51 21.25
C TYR A 151 7.07 -9.28 19.77
N ILE A 152 6.65 -10.32 19.05
CA ILE A 152 6.23 -10.18 17.65
C ILE A 152 4.75 -9.84 17.64
N LYS A 153 4.43 -8.62 17.23
CA LYS A 153 3.05 -8.16 17.08
C LYS A 153 2.37 -8.84 15.90
N ARG A 154 3.06 -8.90 14.75
CA ARG A 154 2.55 -9.50 13.50
C ARG A 154 3.68 -9.89 12.57
N ILE A 155 3.45 -10.93 11.77
CA ILE A 155 4.32 -11.28 10.63
C ILE A 155 3.49 -11.14 9.35
N LYS A 156 4.02 -10.40 8.38
CA LYS A 156 3.44 -10.21 7.04
C LYS A 156 4.33 -10.85 5.98
N LEU A 157 3.75 -11.64 5.08
CA LEU A 157 4.47 -12.14 3.91
C LEU A 157 4.46 -11.07 2.81
N LEU A 158 5.64 -10.67 2.36
CA LEU A 158 5.81 -9.64 1.32
C LEU A 158 5.86 -10.21 -0.10
N GLU A 159 5.93 -11.53 -0.25
CA GLU A 159 5.90 -12.17 -1.57
C GLU A 159 4.47 -12.23 -2.15
N LYS A 160 4.35 -12.24 -3.48
CA LYS A 160 3.05 -12.39 -4.15
C LYS A 160 2.54 -13.81 -3.95
N ILE A 161 1.45 -13.96 -3.19
CA ILE A 161 0.86 -15.26 -2.86
C ILE A 161 -0.27 -15.55 -3.84
N GLU A 162 -0.05 -16.53 -4.72
CA GLU A 162 -1.14 -17.17 -5.48
C GLU A 162 -1.76 -18.27 -4.62
N ASP A 163 -2.97 -18.03 -4.13
CA ASP A 163 -3.78 -19.05 -3.45
C ASP A 163 -4.93 -19.48 -4.38
N ILE A 164 -4.92 -20.75 -4.75
CA ILE A 164 -5.78 -21.35 -5.77
C ILE A 164 -7.14 -21.80 -5.15
N THR A 165 -7.38 -21.60 -3.85
CA THR A 165 -8.38 -22.42 -3.13
C THR A 165 -9.72 -21.82 -2.75
N LYS A 166 -10.06 -20.63 -3.20
CA LYS A 166 -11.46 -20.23 -3.35
C LYS A 166 -11.47 -19.04 -4.27
N THR A 167 -12.43 -19.01 -5.19
CA THR A 167 -12.87 -17.78 -5.83
C THR A 167 -12.91 -16.71 -4.75
N ASP A 168 -12.23 -15.58 -4.97
CA ASP A 168 -12.37 -14.37 -4.20
C ASP A 168 -13.86 -14.00 -4.19
N LYS A 169 -14.65 -14.61 -3.31
CA LYS A 169 -15.93 -14.06 -2.93
C LYS A 169 -15.55 -12.89 -2.07
N GLU A 170 -15.38 -11.74 -2.73
CA GLU A 170 -15.00 -10.44 -2.19
C GLU A 170 -15.86 -9.99 -0.98
N ASN A 171 -16.88 -10.76 -0.61
CA ASN A 171 -17.94 -10.38 0.32
C ASN A 171 -17.74 -10.84 1.77
N ASN A 172 -16.69 -11.60 2.12
CA ASN A 172 -16.45 -12.07 3.50
C ASN A 172 -15.20 -11.43 4.12
N ILE A 173 -15.07 -10.11 4.05
CA ILE A 173 -14.02 -9.39 4.77
C ILE A 173 -14.45 -9.31 6.24
N LYS A 174 -13.54 -9.67 7.16
CA LYS A 174 -13.72 -9.59 8.60
C LYS A 174 -12.96 -8.39 9.15
N LYS A 175 -13.53 -7.76 10.18
CA LYS A 175 -12.87 -6.77 11.03
C LYS A 175 -12.20 -7.56 12.15
N ILE A 176 -10.90 -7.36 12.34
CA ILE A 176 -10.10 -8.00 13.39
C ILE A 176 -9.62 -6.87 14.29
N VAL A 177 -10.06 -6.85 15.54
CA VAL A 177 -9.61 -5.88 16.54
C VAL A 177 -8.60 -6.55 17.45
N MET A 178 -7.44 -5.91 17.57
CA MET A 178 -6.35 -6.33 18.44
C MET A 178 -6.56 -5.80 19.85
N ASN A 179 -6.00 -6.47 20.86
CA ASN A 179 -6.06 -6.02 22.27
C ASN A 179 -5.46 -4.61 22.51
N THR A 180 -4.68 -4.11 21.55
CA THR A 180 -4.11 -2.77 21.54
C THR A 180 -5.10 -1.69 21.05
N GLY A 181 -6.28 -2.09 20.56
CA GLY A 181 -7.22 -1.23 19.85
C GLY A 181 -6.92 -1.07 18.35
N GLU A 182 -5.84 -1.66 17.84
CA GLU A 182 -5.57 -1.67 16.40
C GLU A 182 -6.62 -2.50 15.66
N ILE A 183 -7.00 -2.06 14.46
CA ILE A 183 -8.04 -2.71 13.66
C ILE A 183 -7.48 -3.08 12.29
N CYS A 184 -7.63 -4.35 11.91
CA CYS A 184 -7.22 -4.90 10.63
C CYS A 184 -8.43 -5.44 9.87
N PHE A 185 -8.31 -5.48 8.54
CA PHE A 185 -9.35 -5.97 7.66
C PHE A 185 -8.79 -7.07 6.79
N GLY A 186 -9.55 -8.14 6.62
CA GLY A 186 -9.10 -9.15 5.68
C GLY A 186 -10.01 -10.34 5.58
N ASN A 187 -9.67 -11.21 4.64
CA ASN A 187 -10.33 -12.49 4.49
C ASN A 187 -9.58 -13.51 5.33
N ILE A 188 -10.24 -14.08 6.34
CA ILE A 188 -9.67 -15.18 7.12
C ILE A 188 -9.43 -16.35 6.17
N VAL A 189 -8.17 -16.78 6.09
CA VAL A 189 -7.78 -17.95 5.30
C VAL A 189 -8.03 -19.20 6.15
N GLN A 190 -7.42 -19.24 7.33
CA GLN A 190 -7.57 -20.32 8.29
C GLN A 190 -7.03 -19.93 9.67
N THR A 191 -7.41 -20.69 10.69
CA THR A 191 -6.80 -20.67 12.02
C THR A 191 -6.05 -21.97 12.21
N ILE A 192 -4.78 -21.90 12.62
CA ILE A 192 -3.98 -23.08 12.93
C ILE A 192 -3.36 -22.91 14.32
N GLY A 193 -3.72 -23.81 15.25
CA GLY A 193 -3.28 -23.68 16.65
C GLY A 193 -3.67 -22.32 17.23
N GLU A 194 -2.69 -21.60 17.77
CA GLU A 194 -2.86 -20.26 18.35
C GLU A 194 -2.66 -19.13 17.33
N TYR A 195 -2.72 -19.39 16.02
CA TYR A 195 -2.51 -18.37 14.99
C TYR A 195 -3.70 -18.22 14.05
N LEU A 196 -4.07 -16.96 13.82
CA LEU A 196 -4.95 -16.55 12.74
C LEU A 196 -4.11 -16.19 11.51
N ILE A 197 -4.42 -16.81 10.38
CA ILE A 197 -3.85 -16.48 9.07
C ILE A 197 -4.95 -15.86 8.23
N PHE A 198 -4.71 -14.65 7.76
CA PHE A 198 -5.67 -13.91 6.95
C PHE A 198 -5.00 -13.13 5.83
N ARG A 199 -5.74 -12.93 4.74
CA ARG A 199 -5.36 -12.01 3.67
C ARG A 199 -5.73 -10.61 4.12
N GLU A 200 -4.73 -9.89 4.62
CA GLU A 200 -4.89 -8.51 5.01
C GLU A 200 -5.19 -7.64 3.79
N LYS A 201 -6.22 -6.80 3.93
CA LYS A 201 -6.67 -5.83 2.94
C LYS A 201 -6.30 -4.45 3.44
N ASP A 202 -5.07 -4.04 3.09
CA ASP A 202 -4.60 -2.67 3.31
C ASP A 202 -5.43 -1.65 2.50
N GLU A 203 -5.41 -0.40 2.93
CA GLU A 203 -5.95 0.74 2.18
C GLU A 203 -5.32 0.84 0.78
N PHE A 204 -6.18 0.75 -0.24
CA PHE A 204 -5.88 0.92 -1.68
C PHE A 204 -4.66 0.16 -2.24
N ARG A 205 -4.23 -0.94 -1.60
CA ARG A 205 -3.18 -1.84 -2.12
C ARG A 205 -3.75 -3.06 -2.83
N GLU A 206 -3.15 -3.39 -3.98
CA GLU A 206 -3.53 -4.54 -4.81
C GLU A 206 -3.11 -5.88 -4.21
N ASN A 207 -1.93 -5.91 -3.59
CA ASN A 207 -1.37 -7.14 -3.07
C ASN A 207 -1.91 -7.36 -1.66
N ARG A 208 -2.90 -8.26 -1.55
CA ARG A 208 -3.31 -8.79 -0.24
C ARG A 208 -2.12 -9.52 0.36
N GLN A 209 -1.55 -8.96 1.42
CA GLN A 209 -0.48 -9.62 2.16
C GLN A 209 -1.10 -10.71 3.04
N ILE A 210 -0.36 -11.80 3.26
CA ILE A 210 -0.77 -12.77 4.26
C ILE A 210 -0.20 -12.34 5.59
N SER A 211 -1.10 -12.08 6.52
CA SER A 211 -0.77 -11.68 7.88
C SER A 211 -1.00 -12.86 8.81
N ILE A 212 -0.07 -13.03 9.74
CA ILE A 212 -0.10 -14.04 10.79
C ILE A 212 -0.10 -13.31 12.13
N ILE A 213 -1.12 -13.59 12.91
CA ILE A 213 -1.33 -12.98 14.23
C ILE A 213 -1.64 -14.07 15.23
N LYS A 214 -1.08 -13.96 16.43
CA LYS A 214 -1.42 -14.86 17.53
C LYS A 214 -2.81 -14.54 18.08
N THR A 215 -3.65 -15.55 18.27
CA THR A 215 -5.07 -15.37 18.61
C THR A 215 -5.27 -14.74 19.98
N ASP A 216 -4.32 -14.88 20.89
CA ASP A 216 -4.34 -14.23 22.22
C ASP A 216 -4.16 -12.70 22.13
N LYS A 217 -3.68 -12.17 21.01
CA LYS A 217 -3.56 -10.73 20.72
C LYS A 217 -4.83 -10.14 20.11
N ILE A 218 -5.84 -10.96 19.81
CA ILE A 218 -7.07 -10.55 19.15
C ILE A 218 -8.18 -10.43 20.20
N GLU A 219 -8.81 -9.26 20.23
CA GLU A 219 -9.94 -8.96 21.12
C GLU A 219 -11.26 -9.44 20.51
N GLU A 220 -11.53 -9.05 19.26
CA GLU A 220 -12.76 -9.41 18.55
C GLU A 220 -12.53 -9.65 17.06
N ILE A 221 -13.33 -10.55 16.48
CA ILE A 221 -13.46 -10.73 15.04
C ILE A 221 -14.93 -10.60 14.68
N THR A 222 -15.26 -9.60 13.87
CA THR A 222 -16.64 -9.32 13.46
C THR A 222 -16.79 -9.33 11.93
N GLU A 223 -18.01 -9.58 11.46
CA GLU A 223 -18.34 -9.38 10.04
C GLU A 223 -18.41 -7.89 9.74
N LEU A 224 -17.78 -7.46 8.64
CA LEU A 224 -18.04 -6.11 8.18
C LEU A 224 -19.40 -6.03 7.51
N ILE A 225 -20.17 -5.08 8.01
CA ILE A 225 -21.32 -4.52 7.33
C ILE A 225 -20.76 -3.41 6.41
N SER A 226 -20.76 -3.70 5.10
CA SER A 226 -20.49 -2.81 3.95
C SER A 226 -19.14 -2.05 3.94
N PHE A 227 -18.27 -2.40 2.99
CA PHE A 227 -17.35 -1.45 2.36
C PHE A 227 -18.09 -0.80 1.18
N ASP A 228 -17.74 0.44 0.83
CA ASP A 228 -18.10 0.94 -0.50
C ASP A 228 -17.49 0.01 -1.56
N ASN A 229 -18.31 -0.43 -2.52
CA ASN A 229 -17.89 -1.41 -3.52
C ASN A 229 -16.86 -0.76 -4.45
N MET A 230 -15.59 -1.11 -4.30
CA MET A 230 -14.51 -0.57 -5.13
C MET A 230 -13.98 -1.60 -6.10
N LYS A 231 -13.69 -1.19 -7.33
CA LYS A 231 -13.06 -2.05 -8.33
C LYS A 231 -11.89 -1.34 -8.99
N LYS A 232 -10.90 -2.13 -9.38
CA LYS A 232 -9.77 -1.65 -10.16
C LYS A 232 -10.22 -1.18 -11.55
N THR A 233 -9.70 -0.02 -11.97
CA THR A 233 -9.98 0.56 -13.27
C THR A 233 -8.69 1.11 -13.90
N GLU A 234 -8.57 1.01 -15.22
CA GLU A 234 -7.43 1.55 -15.96
C GLU A 234 -7.64 3.04 -16.25
N ILE A 235 -7.07 3.91 -15.42
CA ILE A 235 -7.32 5.36 -15.52
C ILE A 235 -6.53 6.04 -16.64
N GLY A 236 -5.48 5.40 -17.18
CA GLY A 236 -4.61 6.00 -18.19
C GLY A 236 -5.37 6.46 -19.44
N ASN A 237 -6.44 5.75 -19.82
CA ASN A 237 -7.27 6.07 -20.98
C ASN A 237 -8.39 7.07 -20.67
N LEU A 238 -8.64 7.40 -19.40
CA LEU A 238 -9.71 8.30 -18.98
C LEU A 238 -9.35 9.78 -19.21
N PHE A 239 -8.05 10.10 -19.24
CA PHE A 239 -7.58 11.47 -19.34
C PHE A 239 -7.24 11.82 -20.79
N LYS A 240 -8.17 12.49 -21.47
CA LYS A 240 -7.94 13.01 -22.84
C LYS A 240 -6.78 14.00 -22.89
N ASN A 241 -6.68 14.84 -21.85
CA ASN A 241 -5.59 15.79 -21.63
C ASN A 241 -5.12 15.66 -20.18
N ILE A 242 -3.80 15.66 -20.00
CA ILE A 242 -3.20 15.60 -18.67
C ILE A 242 -3.13 17.03 -18.14
N ASP A 243 -4.21 17.46 -17.52
CA ASP A 243 -4.37 18.76 -16.87
C ASP A 243 -5.02 18.55 -15.49
N PHE A 244 -4.69 19.40 -14.53
CA PHE A 244 -5.17 19.27 -13.16
C PHE A 244 -6.71 19.23 -13.08
N PHE A 245 -7.38 20.17 -13.75
CA PHE A 245 -8.85 20.26 -13.69
C PHE A 245 -9.53 19.17 -14.53
N GLU A 246 -8.95 18.79 -15.67
CA GLU A 246 -9.46 17.68 -16.47
C GLU A 246 -9.34 16.34 -15.72
N ILE A 247 -8.25 16.13 -14.97
CA ILE A 247 -8.07 14.93 -14.15
C ILE A 247 -9.07 14.91 -13.00
N LEU A 248 -9.28 16.03 -12.29
CA LEU A 248 -10.30 16.12 -11.24
C LEU A 248 -11.70 15.84 -11.80
N LYS A 249 -12.04 16.44 -12.95
CA LYS A 249 -13.33 16.24 -13.61
C LYS A 249 -13.54 14.79 -14.02
N ALA A 250 -12.57 14.17 -14.69
CA ALA A 250 -12.62 12.75 -15.05
C ALA A 250 -12.69 11.86 -13.81
N SER A 251 -12.00 12.22 -12.72
CA SER A 251 -12.08 11.50 -11.45
C SER A 251 -13.48 11.56 -10.84
N MET A 252 -14.13 12.72 -10.86
CA MET A 252 -15.52 12.88 -10.43
C MET A 252 -16.49 12.07 -11.30
N GLU A 253 -16.38 12.20 -12.63
CA GLU A 253 -17.28 11.53 -13.59
C GLU A 253 -17.21 10.00 -13.50
N ASN A 254 -16.03 9.45 -13.21
CA ASN A 254 -15.79 8.01 -13.10
C ASN A 254 -15.77 7.52 -11.64
N LYS A 255 -16.16 8.35 -10.66
CA LYS A 255 -16.13 8.04 -9.22
C LYS A 255 -14.79 7.43 -8.78
N LEU A 256 -13.69 7.96 -9.29
CA LEU A 256 -12.35 7.49 -8.93
C LEU A 256 -12.03 7.87 -7.49
N VAL A 257 -11.39 6.94 -6.79
CA VAL A 257 -10.82 7.22 -5.47
C VAL A 257 -9.65 8.18 -5.65
N ILE A 258 -9.65 9.23 -4.84
CA ILE A 258 -8.56 10.19 -4.75
C ILE A 258 -8.09 10.37 -3.31
N SER A 259 -6.82 10.76 -3.14
CA SER A 259 -6.33 11.36 -1.90
C SER A 259 -5.83 12.77 -2.16
N ILE A 260 -6.11 13.67 -1.24
CA ILE A 260 -5.71 15.08 -1.25
C ILE A 260 -4.93 15.35 0.02
N ASP A 261 -3.79 16.00 -0.13
CA ASP A 261 -2.91 16.30 0.98
C ASP A 261 -2.28 17.68 0.91
N ASN A 262 -1.96 18.21 2.09
CA ASN A 262 -1.43 19.55 2.33
C ASN A 262 -0.58 19.52 3.61
N GLU A 263 0.50 20.31 3.69
CA GLU A 263 1.34 20.41 4.89
C GLU A 263 0.59 20.82 6.16
N ASP A 264 -0.48 21.60 6.01
CA ASP A 264 -1.31 22.10 7.11
C ASP A 264 -2.42 21.09 7.52
N TYR A 265 -2.54 19.95 6.83
CA TYR A 265 -3.54 18.94 7.16
C TYR A 265 -3.03 18.01 8.27
N GLU A 266 -3.87 17.78 9.28
CA GLU A 266 -3.60 16.75 10.31
C GLU A 266 -3.56 15.34 9.72
N GLU A 267 -4.35 15.10 8.67
CA GLU A 267 -4.40 13.81 7.96
C GLU A 267 -4.73 14.01 6.47
N THR A 268 -4.21 13.10 5.65
CA THR A 268 -4.56 13.03 4.23
C THR A 268 -6.05 12.74 4.06
N LYS A 269 -6.71 13.51 3.19
CA LYS A 269 -8.14 13.36 2.91
C LYS A 269 -8.35 12.40 1.74
N VAL A 270 -8.92 11.22 2.00
CA VAL A 270 -9.21 10.20 0.96
C VAL A 270 -10.71 10.14 0.69
N GLY A 271 -11.13 9.99 -0.57
CA GLY A 271 -12.55 9.95 -0.92
C GLY A 271 -12.84 9.94 -2.42
N ILE A 272 -14.09 10.26 -2.78
CA ILE A 272 -14.50 10.55 -4.17
C ILE A 272 -15.02 11.98 -4.30
N ILE A 273 -14.75 12.63 -5.43
CA ILE A 273 -15.30 13.95 -5.72
C ILE A 273 -16.78 13.79 -6.04
N ILE A 274 -17.64 14.58 -5.40
CA ILE A 274 -19.09 14.58 -5.65
C ILE A 274 -19.58 15.87 -6.28
N GLU A 275 -18.80 16.95 -6.19
CA GLU A 275 -19.15 18.24 -6.79
C GLU A 275 -17.87 19.05 -7.03
N MET A 276 -17.78 19.73 -8.19
CA MET A 276 -16.74 20.71 -8.48
C MET A 276 -17.39 22.07 -8.71
N LYS A 277 -16.91 23.08 -7.98
CA LYS A 277 -17.27 24.49 -8.18
C LYS A 277 -16.06 25.24 -8.74
N LYS A 278 -16.22 26.56 -8.93
CA LYS A 278 -15.18 27.43 -9.48
C LYS A 278 -13.87 27.39 -8.69
N ASP A 279 -13.95 27.42 -7.35
CA ASP A 279 -12.77 27.58 -6.49
C ASP A 279 -12.60 26.44 -5.47
N THR A 280 -13.57 25.53 -5.40
CA THR A 280 -13.61 24.43 -4.41
C THR A 280 -14.16 23.16 -5.03
N LEU A 281 -13.79 22.01 -4.48
CA LEU A 281 -14.47 20.73 -4.69
C LEU A 281 -15.13 20.24 -3.41
N LYS A 282 -16.12 19.35 -3.53
CA LYS A 282 -16.66 18.56 -2.42
C LYS A 282 -16.15 17.13 -2.54
N LEU A 283 -15.53 16.65 -1.46
CA LEU A 283 -15.03 15.29 -1.32
C LEU A 283 -15.94 14.51 -0.37
N LYS A 284 -16.56 13.44 -0.86
CA LYS A 284 -17.18 12.42 -0.02
C LYS A 284 -16.04 11.57 0.56
N ARG A 285 -15.69 11.82 1.82
CA ARG A 285 -14.53 11.21 2.49
C ARG A 285 -14.80 9.78 2.90
N PHE A 286 -13.74 9.01 2.83
CA PHE A 286 -13.62 7.70 3.41
C PHE A 286 -12.82 7.78 4.71
N ASP A 287 -13.24 7.03 5.71
CA ASP A 287 -12.36 6.69 6.81
C ASP A 287 -11.28 5.68 6.36
N LYS A 288 -10.37 5.35 7.28
CA LYS A 288 -9.36 4.29 7.10
C LYS A 288 -9.94 2.91 6.78
N TYR A 289 -11.25 2.73 6.92
CA TYR A 289 -11.98 1.51 6.64
C TYR A 289 -12.79 1.59 5.34
N ARG A 290 -12.58 2.64 4.53
CA ARG A 290 -13.30 2.88 3.27
C ARG A 290 -14.82 2.91 3.44
N GLN A 291 -15.27 3.38 4.59
CA GLN A 291 -16.66 3.73 4.84
C GLN A 291 -16.81 5.23 4.69
N PHE A 292 -17.94 5.66 4.15
CA PHE A 292 -18.29 7.06 4.15
C PHE A 292 -18.25 7.62 5.58
N SER A 293 -17.38 8.60 5.79
CA SER A 293 -17.23 9.28 7.08
C SER A 293 -17.95 10.62 7.07
N GLU A 294 -17.60 11.50 6.13
CA GLU A 294 -18.07 12.88 6.09
C GLU A 294 -17.93 13.52 4.69
N ILE A 295 -18.48 14.72 4.52
CA ILE A 295 -18.25 15.53 3.31
C ILE A 295 -17.33 16.70 3.67
N SER A 296 -16.21 16.84 2.96
CA SER A 296 -15.32 17.99 3.07
C SER A 296 -15.45 18.91 1.87
N ILE A 297 -15.34 20.22 2.11
CA ILE A 297 -15.21 21.23 1.06
C ILE A 297 -13.73 21.61 1.01
N ILE A 298 -13.09 21.41 -0.15
CA ILE A 298 -11.65 21.59 -0.32
C ILE A 298 -11.42 22.69 -1.36
N PRO A 299 -10.83 23.83 -0.98
CA PRO A 299 -10.33 24.82 -1.93
C PRO A 299 -9.24 24.24 -2.82
N TYR A 300 -9.24 24.56 -4.12
CA TYR A 300 -8.19 24.05 -5.02
C TYR A 300 -6.78 24.53 -4.62
N SER A 301 -6.69 25.69 -3.98
CA SER A 301 -5.44 26.24 -3.45
C SER A 301 -4.83 25.43 -2.30
N GLU A 302 -5.62 24.57 -1.64
CA GLU A 302 -5.12 23.69 -0.58
C GLU A 302 -4.61 22.35 -1.13
N ILE A 303 -4.77 22.06 -2.42
CA ILE A 303 -4.34 20.78 -3.00
C ILE A 303 -2.87 20.87 -3.41
N GLN A 304 -1.98 20.50 -2.49
CA GLN A 304 -0.53 20.45 -2.76
C GLN A 304 -0.10 19.09 -3.33
N LEU A 305 -0.80 18.01 -2.93
CA LEU A 305 -0.73 16.70 -3.59
C LEU A 305 -2.13 16.18 -3.86
N LEU A 306 -2.30 15.70 -5.09
CA LEU A 306 -3.45 14.90 -5.49
C LEU A 306 -2.95 13.53 -5.96
N TYR A 307 -3.49 12.46 -5.39
CA TYR A 307 -3.30 11.11 -5.89
C TYR A 307 -4.63 10.58 -6.42
N VAL A 308 -4.66 10.22 -7.70
CA VAL A 308 -5.78 9.49 -8.31
C VAL A 308 -5.40 8.02 -8.38
N TYR A 309 -6.12 7.19 -7.63
CA TYR A 309 -5.88 5.76 -7.60
C TYR A 309 -6.51 5.07 -8.81
N ASN A 310 -5.99 3.89 -9.16
CA ASN A 310 -6.60 3.00 -10.15
C ASN A 310 -7.87 2.29 -9.64
N TYR A 311 -8.74 2.98 -8.89
CA TYR A 311 -9.96 2.41 -8.30
C TYR A 311 -11.17 3.31 -8.52
N GLU A 312 -12.29 2.71 -8.90
CA GLU A 312 -13.61 3.35 -9.00
C GLU A 312 -14.54 2.82 -7.90
N VAL A 313 -15.46 3.67 -7.43
CA VAL A 313 -16.48 3.33 -6.43
C VAL A 313 -17.83 3.10 -7.11
N PHE A 314 -18.47 1.99 -6.78
CA PHE A 314 -19.82 1.63 -7.18
C PHE A 314 -20.79 1.72 -6.01
N GLU A 315 -22.01 2.15 -6.32
CA GLU A 315 -23.14 2.21 -5.39
C GLU A 315 -24.18 1.16 -5.76
#